data_AF-A0A497FQG3-F1
#
_entry.id   AF-A0A497FQG3-F1
#
_cell.length_a   1.000
_cell.length_b   1.000
_cell.length_c   1.000
_cell.angle_alpha   90.00
_cell.angle_beta   90.00
_cell.angle_gamma   90.00
#
_symmetry.space_group_name_H-M   'P 1'
#
loop_
_entity.id
_entity.type
_entity.pdbx_description
1 polymer ?
#
loop_
_entity_poly.entity_id
_entity_poly.type
_entity_poly.pdbx_seq_one_letter_code
_entity_poly.pdbx_strand_id
1 'polypeptide(L)'
;MRLDVVATVLIFVIALSSMLFLYTNSRFVVLRYSVEAWKCAEIQADKFKLGRKLDDIGLIEIRTFSWNLMINTWNIGEEKLTYGCAYTYRLLSNGTLVYVKTCPYKRCKH
;
A
#
# COMPACT_ATOMS: atom_id res chain seq x y z
N MET A 1 -34.05 -36.95 13.11
CA MET A 1 -34.60 -35.59 13.32
C MET A 1 -33.87 -34.79 14.40
N ARG A 2 -33.88 -35.14 15.70
CA ARG A 2 -33.17 -34.31 16.72
C ARG A 2 -31.65 -34.21 16.50
N LEU A 3 -31.02 -35.33 16.12
CA LEU A 3 -29.58 -35.37 15.82
C LEU A 3 -29.23 -34.61 14.53
N ASP A 4 -30.09 -34.65 13.50
CA ASP A 4 -29.87 -33.92 12.24
C ASP A 4 -29.96 -32.40 12.45
N VAL A 5 -30.88 -31.94 13.30
CA VAL A 5 -30.98 -30.53 13.70
C VAL A 5 -29.74 -30.10 14.47
N VAL A 6 -29.22 -30.93 15.38
CA VAL A 6 -27.97 -30.61 16.10
C VAL A 6 -26.78 -30.59 15.15
N ALA A 7 -26.68 -31.56 14.22
CA ALA A 7 -25.60 -31.62 13.24
C ALA A 7 -25.61 -30.40 12.29
N THR A 8 -26.78 -29.99 11.81
CA THR A 8 -26.91 -28.80 10.94
C THR A 8 -26.55 -27.52 11.66
N VAL A 9 -26.94 -27.36 12.93
CA VAL A 9 -26.52 -26.22 13.75
C VAL A 9 -25.00 -26.21 13.95
N LEU A 10 -24.38 -27.37 14.24
CA LEU A 10 -22.92 -27.46 14.39
C LEU A 10 -22.19 -27.12 13.08
N ILE A 11 -22.65 -27.64 11.94
CA ILE A 11 -22.07 -27.32 10.62
C ILE A 11 -22.19 -25.82 10.34
N PHE A 12 -23.35 -25.21 10.64
CA PHE A 12 -23.54 -23.77 10.48
C PHE A 12 -22.55 -22.96 11.32
N VAL A 13 -22.36 -23.32 12.59
CA VAL A 13 -21.40 -22.65 13.49
C VAL A 13 -19.96 -22.79 12.97
N ILE A 14 -19.57 -23.99 12.51
CA ILE A 14 -18.23 -24.24 11.96
C ILE A 14 -18.01 -23.43 10.67
N ALA A 15 -19.00 -23.42 9.77
CA ALA A 15 -18.92 -22.68 8.52
C ALA A 15 -18.80 -21.16 8.77
N LEU A 16 -19.63 -20.61 9.65
CA LEU A 16 -19.60 -19.19 10.01
C LEU A 16 -18.28 -18.80 10.68
N SER A 17 -17.79 -19.62 11.60
CA SER A 17 -16.50 -19.40 12.28
C SER A 17 -15.33 -19.44 11.28
N SER A 18 -15.36 -20.37 10.32
CA SER A 18 -14.35 -20.50 9.27
C SER A 18 -14.35 -19.28 8.34
N MET A 19 -15.54 -18.79 7.93
CA MET A 19 -15.66 -17.57 7.13
C MET A 19 -15.12 -16.34 7.86
N LEU A 20 -15.47 -16.18 9.15
CA LEU A 20 -14.97 -15.09 9.97
C LEU A 20 -13.45 -15.13 10.11
N PHE A 21 -12.88 -16.32 10.36
CA PHE A 21 -11.43 -16.50 10.47
C PHE A 21 -10.71 -16.13 9.18
N LEU A 22 -11.20 -16.57 8.02
CA LEU A 22 -10.62 -16.21 6.72
C LEU A 22 -10.74 -14.71 6.45
N TYR A 23 -11.89 -14.11 6.76
CA TYR A 23 -12.12 -12.67 6.61
C TYR A 23 -11.17 -11.84 7.49
N THR A 24 -11.00 -12.18 8.77
CA THR A 24 -10.10 -11.44 9.65
C THR A 24 -8.65 -11.54 9.20
N ASN A 25 -8.20 -12.74 8.82
CA ASN A 25 -6.82 -12.96 8.37
C ASN A 25 -6.52 -12.22 7.07
N SER A 26 -7.43 -12.30 6.09
CA SER A 26 -7.29 -11.54 4.84
C SER A 26 -7.23 -10.02 5.09
N ARG A 27 -8.07 -9.51 6.01
CA ARG A 27 -8.03 -8.09 6.39
C ARG A 27 -6.71 -7.69 7.04
N PHE A 28 -6.15 -8.51 7.94
CA PHE A 28 -4.82 -8.25 8.53
C PHE A 28 -3.72 -8.23 7.48
N VAL A 29 -3.75 -9.15 6.51
CA VAL A 29 -2.80 -9.19 5.39
C VAL A 29 -2.90 -7.92 4.55
N VAL A 30 -4.10 -7.51 4.18
CA VAL A 30 -4.33 -6.26 3.42
C VAL A 30 -3.82 -5.04 4.19
N LEU A 31 -4.17 -4.90 5.47
CA LEU A 31 -3.69 -3.79 6.30
C LEU A 31 -2.16 -3.75 6.38
N ARG A 32 -1.52 -4.91 6.57
CA ARG A 32 -0.06 -5.01 6.60
C ARG A 32 0.56 -4.55 5.29
N TYR A 33 -0.04 -4.92 4.16
CA TYR A 33 0.45 -4.48 2.87
C TYR A 33 0.24 -2.99 2.60
N SER A 34 -0.89 -2.42 3.03
CA SER A 34 -1.11 -0.97 2.95
C SER A 34 -0.10 -0.19 3.79
N VAL A 35 0.22 -0.69 5.00
CA VAL A 35 1.24 -0.08 5.87
C VAL A 35 2.64 -0.18 5.25
N GLU A 36 2.99 -1.32 4.66
CA GLU A 36 4.28 -1.47 3.97
C GLU A 36 4.37 -0.56 2.74
N ALA A 37 3.29 -0.44 1.94
CA ALA A 37 3.23 0.48 0.81
C ALA A 37 3.38 1.95 1.25
N TRP A 38 2.74 2.32 2.36
CA TRP A 38 2.87 3.68 2.93
C TRP A 38 4.29 3.96 3.43
N LYS A 39 4.89 3.01 4.16
CA LYS A 39 6.30 3.08 4.58
C LYS A 39 7.23 3.28 3.37
N CYS A 40 7.00 2.54 2.29
CA CYS A 40 7.76 2.69 1.06
C CYS A 40 7.62 4.10 0.47
N ALA A 41 6.41 4.65 0.41
CA ALA A 41 6.16 6.00 -0.09
C ALA A 41 6.90 7.06 0.74
N GLU A 42 6.89 6.95 2.06
CA GLU A 42 7.65 7.83 2.97
C GLU A 42 9.16 7.81 2.68
N ILE A 43 9.75 6.61 2.57
CA ILE A 43 11.18 6.44 2.29
C ILE A 43 11.55 7.04 0.92
N GLN A 44 10.76 6.77 -0.13
CA GLN A 44 11.04 7.32 -1.45
C GLN A 44 10.87 8.84 -1.50
N ALA A 45 9.87 9.38 -0.80
CA ALA A 45 9.66 10.82 -0.73
C ALA A 45 10.81 11.55 -0.01
N ASP A 46 11.35 10.96 1.05
CA ASP A 46 12.53 11.51 1.73
C ASP A 46 13.80 11.40 0.86
N LYS A 47 13.98 10.27 0.15
CA LYS A 47 15.08 10.13 -0.82
C LYS A 47 14.98 11.19 -1.92
N PHE A 48 13.79 11.39 -2.49
CA PHE A 48 13.56 12.43 -3.50
C PHE A 48 13.88 13.83 -2.96
N LYS A 49 13.38 14.18 -1.77
CA LYS A 49 13.64 15.47 -1.11
C LYS A 49 15.14 15.71 -0.90
N LEU A 50 15.90 14.67 -0.58
CA LEU A 50 17.35 14.73 -0.37
C LEU A 50 18.17 14.64 -1.67
N GLY A 51 17.54 14.55 -2.84
CA GLY A 51 18.23 14.36 -4.12
C GLY A 51 18.94 13.00 -4.24
N ARG A 52 18.53 12.01 -3.44
CA ARG A 52 19.08 10.65 -3.48
C ARG A 52 18.39 9.82 -4.54
N LYS A 53 19.11 8.83 -5.07
CA LYS A 53 18.56 7.85 -6.01
C LYS A 53 17.42 7.07 -5.33
N LEU A 54 16.30 6.93 -6.03
CA LEU A 54 15.16 6.12 -5.59
C LEU A 54 15.47 4.63 -5.72
N ASP A 55 14.81 3.83 -4.89
CA ASP A 55 14.96 2.38 -4.96
C ASP A 55 14.08 1.81 -6.06
N ASP A 56 14.57 0.77 -6.75
CA ASP A 56 13.73 -0.06 -7.61
C ASP A 56 12.95 -1.04 -6.74
N ILE A 57 11.80 -0.63 -6.23
CA ILE A 57 10.90 -1.41 -5.35
C ILE A 57 9.55 -1.74 -6.00
N GLY A 58 9.30 -1.20 -7.18
CA GLY A 58 8.02 -1.27 -7.90
C GLY A 58 7.76 0.03 -8.63
N LEU A 59 6.49 0.28 -8.92
CA LEU A 59 6.07 1.51 -9.55
C LEU A 59 6.15 2.65 -8.52
N ILE A 60 6.94 3.67 -8.84
CA ILE A 60 7.00 4.93 -8.11
C ILE A 60 6.53 6.02 -9.06
N GLU A 61 5.49 6.74 -8.67
CA GLU A 61 4.99 7.91 -9.39
C GLU A 61 5.27 9.16 -8.55
N ILE A 62 5.96 10.12 -9.13
CA ILE A 62 6.26 11.40 -8.50
C ILE A 62 5.55 12.50 -9.29
N ARG A 63 4.82 13.35 -8.59
CA ARG A 63 4.26 14.58 -9.17
C ARG A 63 4.76 15.79 -8.39
N THR A 64 5.32 16.79 -9.06
CA THR A 64 5.65 18.08 -8.44
C THR A 64 4.65 19.15 -8.86
N PHE A 65 4.15 19.89 -7.88
CA PHE A 65 3.26 21.02 -8.04
C PHE A 65 3.99 22.28 -7.61
N SER A 66 4.34 23.12 -8.58
CA SER A 66 5.06 24.37 -8.34
C SER A 66 4.11 25.57 -8.28
N TRP A 67 4.53 26.65 -7.63
CA TRP A 67 3.73 27.88 -7.47
C TRP A 67 3.26 28.50 -8.79
N ASN A 68 4.01 28.29 -9.86
CA ASN A 68 3.67 28.75 -11.20
C ASN A 68 2.70 27.80 -11.94
N LEU A 69 1.97 26.96 -11.22
CA LEU A 69 1.01 25.97 -11.73
C LEU A 69 1.63 24.90 -12.65
N MET A 70 2.95 24.78 -12.72
CA MET A 70 3.59 23.69 -13.45
C MET A 70 3.45 22.38 -12.67
N ILE A 71 2.95 21.37 -13.37
CA ILE A 71 2.84 19.99 -12.89
C ILE A 71 3.76 19.12 -13.72
N ASN A 72 4.77 18.54 -13.08
CA ASN A 72 5.62 17.54 -13.72
C ASN A 72 5.35 16.19 -13.09
N THR A 73 5.27 15.15 -13.92
CA THR A 73 5.04 13.77 -13.46
C THR A 73 6.15 12.87 -13.99
N TRP A 74 6.68 12.03 -13.12
CA TRP A 74 7.69 11.03 -13.47
C TRP A 74 7.30 9.69 -12.89
N ASN A 75 7.35 8.66 -13.73
CA ASN A 75 7.15 7.28 -13.32
C ASN A 75 8.48 6.54 -13.39
N ILE A 76 8.78 5.81 -12.33
CA ILE A 76 10.01 5.02 -12.19
C ILE A 76 9.59 3.59 -11.87
N GLY A 77 10.11 2.64 -12.65
CA GLY A 77 9.77 1.22 -12.54
C GLY A 77 8.51 0.84 -13.33
N GLU A 78 8.11 -0.41 -13.16
CA GLU A 78 6.98 -1.02 -13.87
C GLU A 78 5.90 -1.46 -12.87
N GLU A 79 4.65 -1.44 -13.32
CA GLU A 79 3.52 -1.97 -12.56
C GLU A 79 3.56 -3.51 -12.60
N LYS A 80 4.11 -4.11 -11.54
CA LYS A 80 4.14 -5.57 -11.32
C LYS A 80 3.04 -5.98 -10.34
N LEU A 81 2.95 -7.27 -10.02
CA LEU A 81 2.08 -7.77 -8.96
C LEU A 81 2.48 -7.10 -7.62
N THR A 82 1.66 -6.16 -7.15
CA THR A 82 2.00 -5.28 -6.02
C THR A 82 1.33 -5.73 -4.73
N TYR A 83 1.94 -5.39 -3.59
CA TYR A 83 1.31 -5.57 -2.28
C TYR A 83 0.13 -4.60 -2.07
N GLY A 84 0.06 -3.54 -2.88
CA GLY A 84 -0.90 -2.44 -2.77
C GLY A 84 -0.19 -1.14 -3.11
N CYS A 85 -0.93 -0.05 -3.20
CA CYS A 85 -0.37 1.28 -3.45
C CYS A 85 -0.68 2.21 -2.29
N ALA A 86 0.27 3.07 -1.94
CA ALA A 86 0.05 4.18 -1.03
C ALA A 86 0.74 5.43 -1.57
N TYR A 87 0.39 6.58 -1.02
CA TYR A 87 1.01 7.84 -1.39
C TYR A 87 1.30 8.70 -0.17
N THR A 88 2.21 9.65 -0.36
CA THR A 88 2.51 10.68 0.62
C THR A 88 2.89 11.99 -0.08
N TYR A 89 3.03 13.05 0.72
CA TYR A 89 3.44 14.36 0.27
C TYR A 89 4.70 14.85 1.00
N ARG A 90 5.49 15.67 0.31
CA ARG A 90 6.62 16.41 0.87
C ARG A 90 6.67 17.82 0.32
N LEU A 91 6.94 18.79 1.20
CA LEU A 91 7.25 20.16 0.79
C LEU A 91 8.77 20.30 0.62
N LEU A 92 9.19 20.80 -0.54
CA LEU A 92 10.59 21.15 -0.82
C LEU A 92 10.90 22.56 -0.30
N SER A 93 12.19 22.89 -0.18
CA SER A 93 12.65 24.20 0.30
C SER A 93 12.23 25.37 -0.60
N ASN A 94 12.02 25.11 -1.90
CA ASN A 94 11.51 26.08 -2.87
C ASN A 94 9.97 26.21 -2.83
N GLY A 95 9.30 25.55 -1.89
CA GLY A 95 7.85 25.55 -1.72
C GLY A 95 7.10 24.69 -2.75
N THR A 96 7.79 23.93 -3.60
CA THR A 96 7.13 22.93 -4.46
C THR A 96 6.57 21.80 -3.61
N LEU A 97 5.29 21.46 -3.82
CA LEU A 97 4.67 20.28 -3.23
C LEU A 97 5.00 19.06 -4.08
N VAL A 98 5.49 18.00 -3.45
CA VAL A 98 5.80 16.73 -4.09
C VAL A 98 4.79 15.70 -3.61
N TYR A 99 4.12 15.05 -4.54
CA TYR A 99 3.34 13.84 -4.33
C TYR A 99 4.19 12.65 -4.74
N VAL A 100 4.25 11.64 -3.88
CA VAL A 100 4.96 10.39 -4.16
C VAL A 100 4.01 9.23 -3.90
N LYS A 101 3.63 8.52 -4.96
CA LYS A 101 2.89 7.27 -4.90
C LYS A 101 3.83 6.11 -5.12
N THR A 102 3.63 5.04 -4.38
CA THR A 102 4.46 3.85 -4.45
C THR A 102 3.59 2.61 -4.41
N CYS A 103 3.80 1.72 -5.37
CA CYS A 103 3.17 0.42 -5.46
C CYS A 103 4.27 -0.66 -5.42
N PRO A 104 4.73 -1.05 -4.22
CA PRO A 104 5.86 -1.97 -4.12
C PRO A 104 5.48 -3.42 -4.40
N TYR A 105 6.37 -4.15 -5.06
CA TYR A 105 6.33 -5.63 -5.18
C TYR A 105 7.29 -6.32 -4.19
N LYS A 106 8.12 -5.53 -3.48
CA LYS A 106 9.04 -6.01 -2.42
C LYS A 106 9.09 -5.02 -1.26
N ARG A 107 9.46 -5.49 -0.07
CA ARG A 107 9.59 -4.65 1.13
C ARG A 107 10.67 -3.58 0.97
N CYS A 108 10.43 -2.42 1.58
CA CYS A 108 11.41 -1.33 1.58
C CYS A 108 12.41 -1.48 2.72
N LYS A 109 13.69 -1.38 2.37
CA LYS A 109 14.79 -1.33 3.34
C LYS A 109 14.95 0.10 3.85
N HIS A 110 15.28 0.22 5.14
CA HIS A 110 15.69 1.50 5.75
C HIS A 110 17.06 1.93 5.23
#